data_AF-A0A2V8V4R6-F1
#
_entry.id   AF-A0A2V8V4R6-F1
#
_cell.length_a   1.000
_cell.length_b   1.000
_cell.length_c   1.000
_cell.angle_alpha   90.00
_cell.angle_beta   90.00
_cell.angle_gamma   90.00
#
_symmetry.space_group_name_H-M   'P 1'
#
loop_
_entity.id
_entity.type
_entity.pdbx_description
1 polymer ?
#
loop_
_entity_poly.entity_id
_entity_poly.type
_entity_poly.pdbx_seq_one_letter_code
_entity_poly.pdbx_strand_id
1 'polypeptide(L)'
;MSESHARDLIADFAHQLRQPLSTLEALISCLELIIPVGDERAQEQLRRMHFEVGTVDRILAEGVRSLRTLVAHQSGSRVVDVMPLSAGEAVEGLSCALTSPATASVTY
;
A
#
# COMPACT_ATOMS: atom_id res chain seq x y z
N MET A 1 6.85 -19.06 -16.27
CA MET A 1 5.56 -19.00 -15.54
C MET A 1 4.48 -18.55 -16.52
N SER A 2 3.30 -19.19 -16.53
CA SER A 2 2.18 -18.76 -17.37
C SER A 2 1.45 -17.57 -16.75
N GLU A 3 0.83 -16.73 -17.58
CA GLU A 3 0.05 -15.56 -17.13
C GLU A 3 -1.08 -15.94 -16.15
N SER A 4 -1.75 -17.07 -16.42
CA SER A 4 -2.76 -17.63 -15.51
C SER A 4 -2.18 -17.85 -14.12
N HIS A 5 -1.00 -18.47 -14.04
CA HIS A 5 -0.37 -18.77 -12.76
C HIS A 5 0.00 -17.50 -11.98
N ALA A 6 0.48 -16.45 -12.66
CA ALA A 6 0.75 -15.16 -12.01
C ALA A 6 -0.52 -14.48 -11.49
N ARG A 7 -1.64 -14.56 -12.23
CA ARG A 7 -2.93 -14.03 -11.79
C ARG A 7 -3.49 -14.78 -10.59
N ASP A 8 -3.37 -16.12 -10.60
CA ASP A 8 -3.82 -16.98 -9.50
C ASP A 8 -3.02 -16.66 -8.23
N LEU A 9 -1.68 -16.54 -8.32
CA LEU A 9 -0.84 -16.15 -7.19
C LEU A 9 -1.19 -14.77 -6.61
N ILE A 10 -1.47 -13.78 -7.46
CA ILE A 10 -1.88 -12.44 -7.01
C ILE A 10 -3.25 -12.51 -6.32
N ALA A 11 -4.18 -13.32 -6.83
CA ALA A 11 -5.50 -13.50 -6.24
C ALA A 11 -5.41 -14.19 -4.88
N ASP A 12 -4.63 -15.27 -4.78
CA ASP A 12 -4.40 -16.00 -3.54
C ASP A 12 -3.73 -15.12 -2.49
N PHE A 13 -2.69 -14.38 -2.88
CA PHE A 13 -2.03 -13.42 -1.98
C PHE A 13 -3.00 -12.36 -1.44
N ALA A 14 -3.82 -11.77 -2.33
CA ALA A 14 -4.84 -10.80 -1.92
C ALA A 14 -5.86 -11.42 -0.96
N HIS A 15 -6.27 -12.66 -1.20
CA HIS A 15 -7.21 -13.36 -0.34
C HIS A 15 -6.61 -13.65 1.05
N GLN A 16 -5.37 -14.18 1.08
CA GLN A 16 -4.65 -14.47 2.31
C GLN A 16 -4.41 -13.24 3.18
N LEU A 17 -4.23 -12.05 2.59
CA LEU A 17 -4.09 -10.80 3.35
C LEU A 17 -5.42 -10.17 3.77
N ARG A 18 -6.51 -10.35 3.00
CA ARG A 18 -7.83 -9.86 3.41
C ARG A 18 -8.37 -10.57 4.65
N GLN A 19 -8.08 -11.86 4.81
CA GLN A 19 -8.54 -12.64 5.96
C GLN A 19 -8.07 -12.08 7.32
N PRO A 20 -6.76 -11.84 7.56
CA PRO A 20 -6.31 -11.23 8.81
C PRO A 20 -6.79 -9.79 8.97
N LEU A 21 -6.93 -9.00 7.89
CA LEU A 21 -7.51 -7.65 7.99
C LEU A 21 -8.97 -7.68 8.45
N SER A 22 -9.79 -8.55 7.87
CA SER A 22 -11.18 -8.76 8.29
C SER A 22 -11.27 -9.20 9.75
N THR A 23 -10.31 -10.03 10.18
CA THR A 23 -10.21 -10.46 11.58
C THR A 23 -9.88 -9.28 12.50
N LEU A 24 -8.96 -8.40 12.11
CA LEU A 24 -8.64 -7.18 12.86
C LEU A 24 -9.84 -6.23 12.95
N GLU A 25 -10.59 -6.02 11.87
CA GLU A 25 -11.83 -5.23 11.90
C GLU A 25 -12.84 -5.79 12.90
N ALA A 26 -13.08 -7.11 12.87
CA ALA A 26 -13.97 -7.76 13.83
C ALA A 26 -13.50 -7.60 15.28
N LEU A 27 -12.19 -7.70 15.53
CA LEU A 27 -11.64 -7.47 16.87
C LEU A 27 -11.82 -6.02 17.32
N ILE A 28 -11.62 -5.04 16.43
CA ILE A 28 -11.87 -3.62 16.73
C ILE A 28 -13.35 -3.41 17.07
N SER A 29 -14.28 -3.98 16.30
CA SER A 29 -15.72 -3.91 16.61
C SER A 29 -16.06 -4.56 17.94
N CYS A 30 -15.43 -5.68 18.31
CA CYS A 30 -15.58 -6.26 19.64
C CYS A 30 -15.09 -5.32 20.75
N LEU A 31 -13.98 -4.61 20.53
CA LEU A 31 -13.45 -3.65 21.49
C LEU A 31 -14.38 -2.44 21.66
N GLU A 32 -15.02 -1.96 20.58
CA GLU A 32 -16.02 -0.89 20.63
C GLU A 32 -17.22 -1.23 21.53
N LEU A 33 -17.59 -2.51 21.61
CA LEU A 33 -18.70 -2.97 22.45
C LEU A 33 -18.37 -3.00 23.95
N ILE A 34 -17.08 -3.15 24.31
CA ILE A 34 -16.65 -3.32 25.70
C ILE A 34 -15.98 -2.09 26.28
N ILE A 35 -15.45 -1.19 25.45
CA ILE A 35 -14.81 0.05 25.90
C ILE A 35 -15.88 1.08 26.27
N PRO A 36 -15.84 1.64 27.50
CA PRO A 36 -16.77 2.69 27.90
C PRO A 36 -16.67 3.92 27.00
N VAL A 37 -17.81 4.53 26.68
CA VAL A 37 -17.88 5.76 25.86
C VAL A 37 -17.16 6.94 26.54
N GLY A 38 -17.05 6.93 27.87
CA GLY A 38 -16.33 7.95 28.63
C GLY A 38 -14.81 7.81 28.65
N ASP A 39 -14.25 6.73 28.10
CA ASP A 39 -12.78 6.57 28.00
C ASP A 39 -12.27 7.17 26.69
N GLU A 40 -12.08 8.49 26.69
CA GLU A 40 -11.66 9.25 25.49
C GLU A 40 -10.34 8.72 24.88
N ARG A 41 -9.41 8.24 25.72
CA ARG A 41 -8.13 7.73 25.25
C ARG A 41 -8.31 6.41 24.52
N ALA A 42 -9.11 5.50 25.07
CA ALA A 42 -9.41 4.23 24.43
C ALA A 42 -10.21 4.42 23.13
N GLN A 43 -11.19 5.33 23.13
CA GLN A 43 -11.94 5.71 21.92
C GLN A 43 -11.04 6.29 20.82
N GLU A 44 -10.06 7.11 21.19
CA GLU A 44 -9.08 7.62 20.23
C GLU A 44 -8.20 6.50 19.65
N GLN A 45 -7.80 5.51 20.46
CA GLN A 45 -7.06 4.36 19.92
C GLN A 45 -7.92 3.52 18.98
N LEU A 46 -9.20 3.29 19.27
CA LEU A 46 -10.12 2.59 18.37
C LEU A 46 -10.24 3.28 17.01
N ARG A 47 -10.40 4.61 16.99
CA ARG A 47 -10.42 5.39 15.75
C ARG A 47 -9.14 5.23 14.93
N ARG A 48 -7.98 5.24 15.58
CA ARG A 48 -6.69 5.00 14.91
C ARG A 48 -6.60 3.59 14.35
N MET A 49 -7.03 2.58 15.10
CA MET A 49 -7.04 1.20 14.62
C MET A 49 -7.89 1.04 13.36
N HIS A 50 -9.10 1.60 13.35
CA HIS A 50 -9.95 1.62 12.14
C HIS A 50 -9.27 2.30 10.96
N PHE A 51 -8.68 3.48 11.21
CA PHE A 51 -7.99 4.24 10.17
C PHE A 51 -6.82 3.45 9.57
N GLU A 52 -6.01 2.80 10.39
CA GLU A 52 -4.87 2.01 9.92
C GLU A 52 -5.30 0.77 9.17
N VAL A 53 -6.30 0.02 9.67
CA VAL A 53 -6.81 -1.17 8.96
C VAL A 53 -7.40 -0.79 7.59
N GLY A 54 -8.21 0.27 7.53
CA GLY A 54 -8.72 0.78 6.26
C GLY A 54 -7.62 1.29 5.33
N THR A 55 -6.55 1.87 5.87
CA THR A 55 -5.38 2.28 5.10
C THR A 55 -4.67 1.09 4.48
N VAL A 56 -4.45 0.02 5.25
CA VAL A 56 -3.82 -1.21 4.75
C VAL A 56 -4.68 -1.90 3.69
N ASP A 57 -6.00 -1.99 3.88
CA ASP A 57 -6.91 -2.56 2.87
C ASP A 57 -6.84 -1.77 1.55
N ARG A 58 -6.83 -0.43 1.62
CA ARG A 58 -6.67 0.43 0.44
C ARG A 58 -5.33 0.20 -0.27
N ILE A 59 -4.23 0.15 0.47
CA ILE A 59 -2.89 -0.12 -0.08
C ILE A 59 -2.86 -1.50 -0.75
N LEU A 60 -3.46 -2.51 -0.12
CA LEU A 60 -3.54 -3.85 -0.69
C LEU A 60 -4.35 -3.87 -1.99
N ALA A 61 -5.52 -3.21 -1.99
CA ALA A 61 -6.39 -3.14 -3.17
C ALA A 61 -5.69 -2.44 -4.35
N GLU A 62 -4.96 -1.35 -4.07
CA GLU A 62 -4.17 -0.63 -5.06
C GLU A 62 -2.98 -1.46 -5.56
N GLY A 63 -2.21 -2.07 -4.66
CA GLY A 63 -1.09 -2.94 -5.01
C GLY A 63 -1.50 -4.13 -5.89
N VAL A 64 -2.60 -4.80 -5.54
CA VAL A 64 -3.16 -5.90 -6.35
C VAL A 64 -3.59 -5.41 -7.73
N ARG A 65 -4.19 -4.21 -7.82
CA ARG A 65 -4.57 -3.61 -9.11
C ARG A 65 -3.34 -3.33 -9.97
N SER A 66 -2.30 -2.72 -9.39
CA SER A 66 -1.03 -2.41 -10.07
C SER A 66 -0.28 -3.67 -10.52
N LEU A 67 -0.30 -4.74 -9.73
CA LEU A 67 0.30 -6.01 -10.14
C LEU A 67 -0.46 -6.67 -11.29
N ARG A 68 -1.79 -6.63 -11.26
CA ARG A 68 -2.63 -7.16 -12.36
C ARG A 68 -2.41 -6.40 -13.66
N THR A 69 -2.31 -5.07 -13.61
CA THR A 69 -2.01 -4.27 -14.80
C THR A 69 -0.63 -4.61 -15.34
N LEU A 70 0.40 -4.71 -14.49
CA LEU A 70 1.75 -5.08 -14.91
C LEU A 70 1.80 -6.44 -15.61
N VAL A 71 1.15 -7.46 -15.04
CA VAL A 71 1.08 -8.80 -15.63
C VAL A 71 0.36 -8.77 -16.99
N ALA A 72 -0.74 -8.02 -17.10
CA ALA A 72 -1.47 -7.88 -18.36
C ALA A 72 -0.65 -7.18 -19.46
N HIS A 73 0.22 -6.22 -19.11
CA HIS A 73 1.08 -5.51 -20.07
C HIS A 73 2.30 -6.35 -20.50
N GLN A 74 2.83 -7.23 -19.64
CA GLN A 74 3.91 -8.14 -20.00
C GLN A 74 3.48 -9.15 -21.07
N SER A 75 2.20 -9.53 -21.11
CA SER A 75 1.62 -10.41 -22.13
C SER A 75 1.54 -9.76 -23.53
N GLY A 76 1.61 -8.41 -23.62
CA GLY A 76 1.60 -7.67 -24.88
C GLY A 76 2.99 -7.31 -25.44
N SER A 77 4.05 -7.43 -24.63
CA SER A 77 5.42 -7.06 -25.03
C SER A 77 6.23 -8.28 -25.46
N ARG A 78 5.92 -8.82 -26.65
CA ARG A 78 6.93 -9.56 -27.42
C ARG A 78 7.80 -8.53 -28.14
N VAL A 79 8.96 -8.24 -27.55
CA VAL A 79 10.11 -7.56 -28.17
C VAL A 79 9.79 -6.17 -28.74
N VAL A 80 9.87 -5.14 -27.90
CA VAL A 80 10.44 -3.87 -28.38
C VAL A 80 11.82 -3.77 -27.77
N ASP A 81 12.80 -3.83 -28.66
CA ASP A 81 14.22 -3.60 -28.47
C ASP A 81 14.48 -2.49 -27.45
N VAL A 82 14.85 -2.87 -26.22
CA VAL A 82 15.41 -1.92 -25.26
C VAL A 82 16.84 -1.68 -25.69
N MET A 83 17.02 -0.65 -26.50
CA MET A 83 18.31 -0.04 -26.77
C MET A 83 19.02 0.22 -25.42
N PRO A 84 20.30 -0.15 -25.25
CA PRO A 84 21.00 0.08 -23.99
C PRO A 84 21.19 1.59 -23.80
N LEU A 85 20.44 2.18 -22.87
CA LEU A 85 20.73 3.50 -22.33
C LEU A 85 22.08 3.41 -21.62
N SER A 86 23.07 4.06 -22.22
CA SER A 86 24.42 4.22 -21.70
C SER A 86 24.38 4.73 -20.26
N ALA A 87 24.99 3.97 -19.34
CA ALA A 87 25.19 4.35 -17.96
C ALA A 87 26.10 5.59 -17.93
N GLY A 88 25.54 6.77 -17.65
CA GLY A 88 26.33 8.01 -17.59
C GLY A 88 25.65 9.20 -16.91
N GLU A 89 24.33 9.42 -17.08
CA GLU A 89 23.76 10.74 -16.76
C GLU A 89 22.57 10.75 -15.77
N ALA A 90 22.22 9.63 -15.14
CA ALA A 90 21.05 9.58 -14.26
C ALA A 90 21.33 9.91 -12.77
N VAL A 91 22.58 10.22 -12.40
CA VAL A 91 22.96 10.40 -10.97
C VAL A 91 22.84 11.86 -10.50
N GLU A 92 22.83 12.85 -11.39
CA GLU A 92 22.75 14.27 -10.97
C GLU A 92 21.33 14.77 -10.68
N GLY A 93 20.29 14.14 -11.26
CA GLY A 93 18.91 14.59 -11.08
C GLY A 93 18.29 14.30 -9.72
N LEU A 94 18.80 13.29 -9.00
CA LEU A 94 18.26 12.88 -7.70
C LEU A 94 18.90 13.60 -6.50
N SER A 95 20.01 14.30 -6.72
CA SER A 95 20.73 15.00 -5.64
C SER A 95 20.20 16.42 -5.34
N CYS A 96 19.46 17.04 -6.27
CA CYS A 96 18.83 18.35 -6.03
C CYS A 96 17.43 18.27 -5.39
N ALA A 97 16.74 17.12 -5.48
CA ALA A 97 15.36 16.98 -5.00
C ALA A 97 15.26 16.72 -3.49
N LEU A 98 16.37 16.36 -2.82
CA LEU A 98 16.39 15.97 -1.41
C LEU A 98 16.93 17.05 -0.46
N THR A 99 17.23 18.26 -0.96
CA THR A 99 17.85 19.35 -0.18
C THR A 99 16.94 20.55 0.05
N SER A 100 15.63 20.38 0.03
CA SER A 100 14.69 21.43 0.45
C SER A 100 14.26 21.24 1.91
N PRO A 101 14.85 21.93 2.89
CA PRO A 101 14.28 22.05 4.22
C PRO A 101 13.09 23.03 4.17
N ALA A 102 11.88 22.50 4.00
CA ALA A 102 10.68 23.23 4.37
C ALA A 102 10.56 23.25 5.90
N THR A 103 11.34 24.13 6.54
CA THR A 103 11.19 24.46 7.96
C THR A 103 9.84 25.10 8.18
N ALA A 104 9.00 24.39 8.95
CA ALA A 104 7.96 24.97 9.75
C ALA A 104 8.54 26.09 10.64
N SER A 105 7.88 27.25 10.63
CA SER A 105 7.98 28.25 11.69
C SER A 105 6.57 28.73 12.00
N VAL A 106 5.91 27.98 12.88
CA VAL A 106 4.82 28.47 13.72
C VAL A 106 5.50 29.22 14.88
N THR A 107 5.16 30.49 15.06
CA THR A 107 5.45 31.23 16.28
C THR A 107 4.13 31.74 16.85
N TYR A 108 3.94 31.44 18.15
CA TYR A 108 2.88 31.95 19.02
C TYR A 108 2.99 33.47 19.22
#